data_AF-A0A323U8J2-F1
#
_entry.id   AF-A0A323U8J2-F1
#
_cell.length_a   1.000
_cell.length_b   1.000
_cell.length_c   1.000
_cell.angle_alpha   90.00
_cell.angle_beta   90.00
_cell.angle_gamma   90.00
#
_symmetry.space_group_name_H-M   'P 1'
#
loop_
_entity.id
_entity.type
_entity.pdbx_description
1 polymer ?
#
loop_
_entity_poly.entity_id
_entity_poly.type
_entity_poly.pdbx_seq_one_letter_code
_entity_poly.pdbx_strand_id
1 'polypeptide(L)'
;MNYEELSGYEKIKLILENYTSLVDRLNYLKTNIDNISLKHSYNYDRAVKGFNSEYLSDIEKIEDIKEKRLMTIDLLEYFLHLVDSGISYLKDLNFKHYEIIELYYIKGMKLKQVASKLGINPVTVSKNKDKLIQEIAHFHFDDILESFTW
;
A
#
# COMPACT_ATOMS: atom_id res chain seq x y z
N MET A 1 -12.56 -0.29 8.66
CA MET A 1 -12.51 0.91 7.82
C MET A 1 -12.38 0.43 6.39
N ASN A 2 -13.35 0.73 5.53
CA ASN A 2 -13.33 0.28 4.13
C ASN A 2 -12.41 1.22 3.33
N TYR A 3 -11.47 0.68 2.55
CA TYR A 3 -10.52 1.50 1.78
C TYR A 3 -11.22 2.39 0.75
N GLU A 4 -12.34 1.92 0.19
CA GLU A 4 -13.10 2.66 -0.82
C GLU A 4 -13.73 3.95 -0.27
N GLU A 5 -14.11 3.95 1.02
CA GLU A 5 -14.73 5.08 1.71
C GLU A 5 -13.73 6.15 2.15
N LEU A 6 -12.43 5.89 2.02
CA LEU A 6 -11.38 6.83 2.41
C LEU A 6 -11.22 7.95 1.40
N SER A 7 -11.00 9.16 1.91
CA SER A 7 -10.54 10.29 1.11
C SER A 7 -9.17 9.99 0.48
N GLY A 8 -8.83 10.68 -0.61
CA GLY A 8 -7.51 10.54 -1.25
C GLY A 8 -6.36 10.77 -0.26
N TYR A 9 -6.50 11.75 0.63
CA TYR A 9 -5.54 12.00 1.71
C TYR A 9 -5.37 10.79 2.63
N GLU A 10 -6.47 10.21 3.11
CA GLU A 10 -6.44 9.04 4.00
C GLU A 10 -5.87 7.82 3.31
N LYS A 11 -6.16 7.62 2.02
CA LYS A 11 -5.58 6.55 1.20
C LYS A 11 -4.05 6.67 1.13
N ILE A 12 -3.54 7.82 0.69
CA ILE A 12 -2.09 8.05 0.59
C ILE A 12 -1.42 7.95 1.96
N LYS A 13 -2.02 8.54 2.99
CA LYS A 13 -1.48 8.46 4.36
C LYS A 13 -1.37 7.02 4.84
N LEU A 14 -2.42 6.20 4.63
CA LEU A 14 -2.43 4.80 5.02
C LEU A 14 -1.33 4.01 4.29
N ILE A 15 -1.15 4.24 2.99
CA ILE A 15 -0.10 3.58 2.22
C ILE A 15 1.28 3.98 2.75
N LEU A 16 1.53 5.28 2.96
CA LEU A 16 2.80 5.79 3.48
C LEU A 16 3.13 5.27 4.88
N GLU A 17 2.15 5.21 5.78
CA GLU A 17 2.32 4.68 7.14
C GLU A 17 2.67 3.18 7.15
N ASN A 18 2.30 2.45 6.09
CA ASN A 18 2.53 1.01 5.96
C ASN A 18 3.57 0.65 4.87
N TYR A 19 4.27 1.64 4.30
CA TYR A 19 5.09 1.48 3.09
C TYR A 19 6.06 0.29 3.16
N THR A 20 6.84 0.19 4.23
CA THR A 20 7.81 -0.90 4.42
C THR A 20 7.14 -2.27 4.51
N SER A 21 6.02 -2.37 5.23
CA SER A 21 5.24 -3.60 5.34
C SER A 21 4.63 -4.03 4.00
N LEU A 22 4.20 -3.07 3.17
CA LEU A 22 3.71 -3.34 1.82
C LEU A 22 4.83 -3.87 0.92
N VAL A 23 6.01 -3.26 0.96
CA VAL A 23 7.20 -3.73 0.22
C VAL A 23 7.61 -5.13 0.66
N ASP A 24 7.69 -5.39 1.97
CA ASP A 24 8.03 -6.70 2.51
C ASP A 24 7.01 -7.77 2.09
N ARG A 25 5.72 -7.43 2.13
CA ARG A 25 4.65 -8.32 1.71
C ARG A 25 4.72 -8.62 0.22
N LEU A 26 4.93 -7.60 -0.61
CA LEU A 26 5.07 -7.74 -2.06
C LEU A 26 6.25 -8.67 -2.39
N ASN A 27 7.41 -8.43 -1.78
CA ASN A 27 8.60 -9.25 -1.98
C ASN A 27 8.35 -10.70 -1.56
N TYR A 28 7.75 -10.91 -0.38
CA TYR A 28 7.39 -12.25 0.08
C TYR A 28 6.47 -12.98 -0.91
N LEU A 29 5.43 -12.32 -1.42
CA LEU A 29 4.49 -12.94 -2.34
C LEU A 29 5.16 -13.30 -3.67
N LYS A 30 5.98 -12.39 -4.24
CA LYS A 30 6.73 -12.63 -5.47
C LYS A 30 7.70 -13.81 -5.33
N THR A 31 8.45 -13.88 -4.24
CA THR A 31 9.42 -14.98 -4.02
C THR A 31 8.75 -16.33 -3.78
N ASN A 32 7.50 -16.35 -3.29
CA ASN A 32 6.80 -17.60 -2.91
C ASN A 32 5.63 -17.95 -3.83
N ILE A 33 5.52 -17.31 -5.00
CA ILE A 33 4.34 -17.47 -5.86
C ILE A 33 4.19 -18.90 -6.41
N ASP A 34 5.31 -19.56 -6.69
CA ASP A 34 5.35 -20.94 -7.17
C ASP A 34 5.48 -21.97 -6.04
N ASN A 35 5.80 -21.53 -4.82
CA ASN A 35 6.00 -22.39 -3.64
C ASN A 35 4.76 -22.40 -2.75
N ILE A 36 3.64 -22.91 -3.28
CA ILE A 36 2.38 -23.04 -2.53
C ILE A 36 2.29 -24.43 -1.90
N SER A 37 2.41 -24.50 -0.58
CA SER A 37 2.14 -25.71 0.19
C SER A 37 0.72 -25.67 0.77
N LEU A 38 -0.12 -26.65 0.44
CA LEU A 38 -1.39 -26.84 1.11
C LEU A 38 -1.15 -27.31 2.55
N LYS A 39 -1.59 -26.54 3.55
CA LYS A 39 -1.61 -27.02 4.93
C LYS A 39 -2.82 -27.94 5.10
N HIS A 40 -2.60 -29.25 5.18
CA HIS A 40 -3.63 -30.17 5.61
C HIS A 40 -3.87 -29.99 7.11
N SER A 41 -5.04 -29.46 7.49
CA SER A 41 -5.51 -29.52 8.86
C SER A 41 -6.31 -30.81 9.04
N TYR A 42 -5.72 -31.79 9.70
CA TYR A 42 -6.44 -32.99 10.14
C TYR A 42 -7.25 -32.64 11.39
N ASN A 43 -8.52 -32.28 11.23
CA ASN A 43 -9.43 -32.16 12.37
C ASN A 43 -9.99 -33.55 12.69
N TYR A 44 -9.45 -34.22 13.70
CA TYR A 44 -9.89 -35.55 14.13
C TYR A 44 -11.25 -35.57 14.85
N ASP A 45 -11.81 -34.41 15.23
CA ASP A 45 -12.94 -34.31 16.17
C ASP A 45 -14.26 -33.74 15.60
N ARG A 46 -14.52 -33.85 14.30
CA ARG A 46 -15.83 -33.39 13.78
C ARG A 46 -16.39 -34.34 12.73
N ALA A 47 -17.46 -35.06 13.11
CA ALA A 47 -18.32 -35.75 12.16
C ALA A 47 -18.78 -34.75 11.10
N VAL A 48 -18.32 -34.94 9.87
CA VAL A 48 -18.58 -34.06 8.74
C VAL A 48 -20.05 -34.22 8.37
N LYS A 49 -20.90 -33.28 8.80
CA LYS A 49 -22.22 -33.11 8.19
C LYS A 49 -22.00 -32.69 6.75
N GLY A 50 -22.35 -33.58 5.83
CA GLY A 50 -22.26 -33.35 4.38
C GLY A 50 -23.02 -32.09 4.00
N PHE A 51 -22.27 -31.03 3.75
CA PHE A 51 -22.71 -29.93 2.92
C PHE A 51 -22.10 -30.17 1.55
N ASN A 52 -22.93 -30.11 0.52
CA ASN A 52 -22.52 -30.15 -0.88
C ASN A 52 -21.68 -28.91 -1.22
N SER A 53 -20.44 -28.86 -0.75
CA SER A 53 -19.41 -28.00 -1.33
C SER A 53 -18.72 -28.80 -2.41
N GLU A 54 -18.67 -28.30 -3.65
CA GLU A 54 -17.80 -28.85 -4.69
C GLU A 54 -16.40 -29.01 -4.12
N TYR A 55 -15.97 -30.26 -3.96
CA TYR A 55 -14.69 -30.56 -3.37
C TYR A 55 -13.61 -30.30 -4.42
N LEU A 56 -12.99 -29.13 -4.39
CA LEU A 56 -11.86 -28.81 -5.26
C LEU A 56 -10.71 -29.80 -5.03
N SER A 57 -10.10 -30.24 -6.11
CA SER A 57 -8.84 -30.97 -6.10
C SER A 57 -7.73 -30.12 -5.49
N ASP A 58 -6.65 -30.78 -5.07
CA ASP A 58 -5.49 -30.07 -4.52
C ASP A 58 -4.82 -29.18 -5.57
N ILE A 59 -4.90 -29.53 -6.86
CA ILE A 59 -4.41 -28.70 -7.97
C ILE A 59 -5.27 -27.43 -8.08
N GLU A 60 -6.59 -27.56 -8.14
CA GLU A 60 -7.51 -26.41 -8.22
C GLU A 60 -7.34 -25.48 -7.01
N LYS A 61 -7.16 -26.03 -5.80
CA LYS A 61 -6.87 -25.23 -4.60
C LYS A 61 -5.56 -24.46 -4.71
N ILE A 62 -4.52 -25.06 -5.30
CA ILE A 62 -3.22 -24.40 -5.51
C ILE A 62 -3.38 -23.26 -6.53
N GLU A 63 -4.10 -23.50 -7.63
CA GLU A 63 -4.37 -22.50 -8.67
C GLU A 63 -5.15 -21.32 -8.12
N ASP A 64 -6.23 -21.57 -7.36
CA ASP A 64 -7.00 -20.53 -6.66
C ASP A 64 -6.13 -19.67 -5.73
N ILE A 65 -5.21 -20.29 -4.98
CA ILE A 65 -4.30 -19.57 -4.09
C ILE A 65 -3.34 -18.72 -4.93
N LYS A 66 -2.84 -19.25 -6.04
CA LYS A 66 -1.93 -18.53 -6.94
C LYS A 66 -2.61 -17.31 -7.54
N GLU A 67 -3.83 -17.46 -8.04
CA GLU A 67 -4.63 -16.37 -8.59
C GLU A 67 -4.86 -15.26 -7.55
N LYS A 68 -5.30 -15.62 -6.33
CA LYS A 68 -5.49 -14.65 -5.24
C LYS A 68 -4.21 -13.91 -4.86
N ARG A 69 -3.06 -14.61 -4.90
CA ARG A 69 -1.75 -14.00 -4.64
C ARG A 69 -1.36 -13.03 -5.76
N LEU A 70 -1.62 -13.37 -7.02
CA LEU A 70 -1.38 -12.47 -8.16
C LEU A 70 -2.22 -11.20 -8.02
N MET A 71 -3.53 -11.32 -7.76
CA MET A 71 -4.39 -10.15 -7.51
C MET A 71 -3.88 -9.28 -6.35
N THR A 72 -3.36 -9.91 -5.29
CA THR A 72 -2.77 -9.18 -4.17
C THR A 72 -1.47 -8.48 -4.56
N ILE A 73 -0.63 -9.11 -5.38
CA ILE A 73 0.60 -8.50 -5.90
C ILE A 73 0.25 -7.26 -6.71
N ASP A 74 -0.68 -7.35 -7.66
CA ASP A 74 -1.09 -6.24 -8.51
C ASP A 74 -1.59 -5.05 -7.68
N LEU A 75 -2.38 -5.33 -6.63
CA LEU A 75 -2.89 -4.32 -5.72
C LEU A 75 -1.76 -3.64 -4.92
N LEU A 76 -0.80 -4.41 -4.41
CA LEU A 76 0.35 -3.87 -3.67
C LEU A 76 1.24 -3.02 -4.58
N GLU A 77 1.49 -3.46 -5.81
CA GLU A 77 2.24 -2.70 -6.81
C GLU A 77 1.54 -1.39 -7.13
N TYR A 78 0.22 -1.40 -7.31
CA TYR A 78 -0.56 -0.19 -7.50
C TYR A 78 -0.39 0.81 -6.34
N PHE A 79 -0.48 0.34 -5.09
CA PHE A 79 -0.29 1.23 -3.92
C PHE A 79 1.11 1.83 -3.85
N LEU A 80 2.15 1.03 -4.10
CA LEU A 80 3.52 1.54 -4.13
C LEU A 80 3.73 2.53 -5.27
N HIS A 81 3.15 2.26 -6.44
CA HIS A 81 3.18 3.16 -7.59
C HIS A 81 2.56 4.53 -7.25
N LEU A 82 1.43 4.60 -6.54
CA LEU A 82 0.84 5.88 -6.10
C LEU A 82 1.83 6.69 -5.25
N VAL A 83 2.55 6.05 -4.34
CA VAL A 83 3.55 6.78 -3.52
C VAL A 83 4.75 7.20 -4.35
N ASP A 84 5.32 6.30 -5.14
CA ASP A 84 6.56 6.56 -5.88
C ASP A 84 6.37 7.62 -6.97
N SER A 85 5.24 7.57 -7.69
CA SER A 85 4.89 8.59 -8.68
C SER A 85 4.50 9.91 -8.03
N GLY A 86 3.80 9.90 -6.89
CA GLY A 86 3.52 11.10 -6.10
C GLY A 86 4.78 11.80 -5.57
N ILE A 87 5.76 11.05 -5.07
CA ILE A 87 7.05 11.61 -4.64
C ILE A 87 7.80 12.21 -5.84
N SER A 88 7.78 11.51 -6.98
CA SER A 88 8.42 11.99 -8.21
C SER A 88 7.78 13.30 -8.68
N TYR A 89 6.45 13.39 -8.67
CA TYR A 89 5.69 14.61 -8.95
C TYR A 89 6.12 15.79 -8.05
N LEU A 90 6.21 15.57 -6.74
CA LEU A 90 6.63 16.61 -5.79
C LEU A 90 8.06 17.09 -6.09
N LYS A 91 8.95 16.17 -6.46
CA LYS A 91 10.34 16.46 -6.80
C LYS A 91 10.45 17.23 -8.11
N ASP A 92 9.73 16.82 -9.15
CA ASP A 92 9.77 17.43 -10.48
C ASP A 92 9.25 18.88 -10.45
N LEU A 93 8.23 19.15 -9.62
CA LEU A 93 7.72 20.50 -9.38
C LEU A 93 8.47 21.26 -8.27
N ASN A 94 9.53 20.68 -7.72
CA ASN A 94 10.39 21.27 -6.69
C ASN A 94 9.59 21.79 -5.47
N PHE A 95 8.63 20.99 -4.98
CA PHE A 95 7.85 21.35 -3.81
C PHE A 95 8.75 21.57 -2.60
N LYS A 96 8.48 22.63 -1.84
CA LYS A 96 9.27 22.96 -0.66
C LYS A 96 9.19 21.81 0.36
N HIS A 97 10.36 21.34 0.80
CA HIS A 97 10.51 20.27 1.79
C HIS A 97 9.94 18.91 1.37
N TYR A 98 9.84 18.61 0.07
CA TYR A 98 9.33 17.33 -0.42
C TYR A 98 10.06 16.11 0.19
N GLU A 99 11.34 16.27 0.57
CA GLU A 99 12.15 15.22 1.19
C GLU A 99 11.59 14.73 2.52
N ILE A 100 10.68 15.47 3.17
CA ILE A 100 9.99 15.05 4.40
C ILE A 100 9.31 13.69 4.22
N ILE A 101 8.67 13.43 3.07
CA ILE A 101 7.95 12.18 2.82
C ILE A 101 8.91 10.99 2.86
N GLU A 102 10.01 11.05 2.10
CA GLU A 102 11.02 10.00 2.08
C GLU A 102 11.70 9.82 3.44
N LEU A 103 12.09 10.92 4.10
CA LEU A 103 12.81 10.83 5.37
C LEU A 103 11.94 10.24 6.48
N TYR A 104 10.66 10.66 6.54
CA TYR A 104 9.76 10.25 7.60
C TYR A 104 9.17 8.86 7.37
N TYR A 105 8.57 8.61 6.21
CA TYR A 105 7.82 7.37 5.96
C TYR A 105 8.71 6.24 5.43
N ILE A 106 9.60 6.53 4.48
CA ILE A 106 10.43 5.48 3.86
C ILE A 106 11.64 5.14 4.72
N LYS A 107 12.34 6.16 5.23
CA LYS A 107 13.53 5.97 6.09
C LYS A 107 13.20 5.84 7.58
N GLY A 108 11.92 5.94 7.96
CA GLY A 108 11.46 5.75 9.33
C GLY A 108 12.01 6.75 10.34
N MET A 109 12.44 7.95 9.91
CA MET A 109 12.99 8.95 10.83
C MET A 109 11.90 9.61 11.67
N LYS A 110 12.18 9.91 12.94
CA LYS A 110 11.29 10.70 13.80
C LYS A 110 11.27 12.17 13.36
N LEU A 111 10.17 12.89 13.65
CA LEU A 111 10.01 14.31 13.30
C LEU A 111 11.22 15.18 13.67
N LYS A 112 11.80 14.99 14.87
CA LYS A 112 12.98 15.75 15.32
C LYS A 112 14.23 15.47 14.47
N GLN A 113 14.41 14.23 14.02
CA GLN A 113 15.54 13.83 13.18
C GLN A 113 15.39 14.44 11.77
N VAL A 114 14.19 14.38 11.20
CA VAL A 114 13.87 15.04 9.92
C VAL A 114 14.11 16.55 10.01
N ALA A 115 13.59 17.19 11.06
CA ALA A 115 13.76 18.61 11.32
C ALA A 115 15.24 19.02 11.38
N SER A 116 16.03 18.29 12.17
CA SER A 116 17.47 18.52 12.29
C SER A 116 18.20 18.34 10.96
N LYS A 117 17.81 17.33 10.16
CA LYS A 117 18.45 17.05 8.87
C LYS A 117 18.15 18.12 7.82
N LEU A 118 16.96 18.71 7.87
CA LEU A 118 16.51 19.75 6.94
C LEU A 118 16.78 21.17 7.45
N GLY A 119 17.31 21.34 8.66
CA GLY A 119 17.55 22.65 9.27
C GLY A 119 16.28 23.46 9.54
N ILE A 120 15.15 22.79 9.82
CA ILE A 120 13.85 23.42 10.07
C ILE A 120 13.25 23.03 11.42
N ASN A 121 12.18 23.72 11.84
CA ASN A 121 11.49 23.40 13.09
C ASN A 121 10.66 22.10 12.96
N PRO A 122 10.63 21.21 13.97
CA PRO A 122 9.75 20.03 13.98
C PRO A 122 8.27 20.32 13.71
N VAL A 123 7.75 21.48 14.16
CA VAL A 123 6.38 21.92 13.86
C VAL A 123 6.20 22.16 12.36
N THR A 124 7.21 22.75 11.71
CA THR A 124 7.25 22.95 10.25
C THR A 124 7.26 21.61 9.52
N VAL A 125 7.99 20.61 10.03
CA VAL A 125 7.97 19.25 9.46
C VAL A 125 6.57 18.67 9.52
N SER A 126 5.91 18.73 10.68
CA SER A 126 4.55 18.16 10.85
C SER A 126 3.56 18.79 9.87
N LYS A 127 3.54 20.13 9.76
CA LYS A 127 2.63 20.85 8.86
C LYS A 127 2.90 20.53 7.38
N ASN A 128 4.16 20.52 6.98
CA ASN A 128 4.50 20.22 5.58
C ASN A 128 4.27 18.74 5.26
N LYS A 129 4.44 17.82 6.22
CA LYS A 129 4.13 16.40 6.03
C LYS A 129 2.67 16.21 5.60
N ASP A 130 1.72 16.80 6.32
CA ASP A 130 0.30 16.69 5.99
C ASP A 130 -0.03 17.38 4.67
N LYS A 131 0.56 18.55 4.41
CA LYS A 131 0.40 19.24 3.13
C LYS A 131 0.90 18.39 1.95
N LEU A 132 2.09 17.82 2.04
CA LEU A 132 2.67 17.01 0.96
C LEU A 132 1.83 15.76 0.67
N ILE A 133 1.25 15.12 1.69
CA ILE A 133 0.29 14.02 1.50
C ILE A 133 -0.93 14.50 0.73
N GLN A 134 -1.45 15.68 1.06
CA GLN A 134 -2.58 16.27 0.35
C GLN A 134 -2.25 16.53 -1.12
N GLU A 135 -1.06 17.07 -1.42
CA GLU A 135 -0.63 17.31 -2.81
C GLU A 135 -0.49 15.99 -3.59
N ILE A 136 0.06 14.94 -2.99
CA ILE A 136 0.11 13.60 -3.61
C ILE A 136 -1.32 13.08 -3.84
N ALA A 137 -2.21 13.26 -2.88
CA ALA A 137 -3.60 12.84 -3.03
C ALA A 137 -4.30 13.58 -4.17
N HIS A 138 -4.13 14.90 -4.27
CA HIS A 138 -4.67 15.69 -5.39
C HIS A 138 -4.09 15.21 -6.72
N PHE A 139 -2.79 14.97 -6.81
CA PHE A 139 -2.16 14.46 -8.02
C PHE A 139 -2.78 13.15 -8.53
N HIS A 140 -3.22 12.26 -7.64
CA HIS A 140 -3.80 10.97 -8.00
C HIS A 140 -5.32 10.92 -8.09
N PHE A 141 -6.00 11.75 -7.30
CA PHE A 141 -7.43 11.61 -7.04
C PHE A 141 -8.22 12.91 -7.25
N ASP A 142 -7.57 14.04 -7.60
CA ASP A 142 -8.32 15.18 -8.10
C ASP A 142 -8.70 14.92 -9.56
N ASP A 143 -10.00 14.77 -9.78
CA ASP A 143 -10.62 14.64 -11.09
C ASP A 143 -10.55 15.95 -11.89
N ILE A 144 -9.37 16.29 -12.41
CA ILE A 144 -9.30 17.27 -13.51
C ILE A 144 -10.04 16.70 -14.74
N LEU A 145 -10.17 15.37 -14.87
CA LEU A 145 -10.88 14.73 -15.98
C LEU A 145 -12.41 14.83 -15.90
N GLU A 146 -13.03 15.00 -14.73
CA GLU A 146 -14.47 15.31 -14.65
C GLU A 146 -14.79 16.74 -15.12
N SER A 147 -13.80 17.65 -15.14
CA SER A 147 -13.98 19.01 -15.68
C SER A 147 -13.95 19.08 -17.22
N PHE A 148 -13.61 17.97 -17.90
CA PHE A 148 -13.52 17.85 -19.35
C PHE A 148 -14.48 16.80 -19.93
N THR A 149 -15.69 16.65 -19.37
CA THR A 149 -16.78 15.99 -20.10
C THR A 149 -17.35 16.95 -21.15
N TRP A 150 -17.06 16.68 -22.42
CA TRP A 150 -17.67 17.33 -23.61
C TRP A 150 -18.94 16.58 -24.02
#